data_AF-A0A8T5RG74-F1
#
_entry.id   AF-A0A8T5RG74-F1
#
_cell.length_a   1.000
_cell.length_b   1.000
_cell.length_c   1.000
_cell.angle_alpha   90.00
_cell.angle_beta   90.00
_cell.angle_gamma   90.00
#
_symmetry.space_group_name_H-M   'P 1'
#
loop_
_entity.id
_entity.type
_entity.pdbx_description
1 polymer ?
#
loop_
_entity_poly.entity_id
_entity_poly.type
_entity_poly.pdbx_seq_one_letter_code
_entity_poly.pdbx_strand_id
1 'polypeptide(L)'
;MPDGWEVDNDLKPTTPDASGDLDEDDLTNLYEYNNGLLANNNDTDSDGMPDGWEDSYVIIEPYSLDPKIDDAESDPDDDQLDNLGEYTHGTSPYNDDCDNDGYSDGAEVNAGTDPLNPESHPSQGGIDIPWYLQALLGGIISATVGIAIKITYSRFKKRQQLLSKMLFRIKKIDNIESFLKEKLGYKEWLKLKEPLEQYQNREINSKALIKRGKKELGDKFMDAFIDNSRHN
;
A
#
# COMPACT_ATOMS: atom_id res chain seq x y z
N MET A 1 36.84 -22.51 20.78
CA MET A 1 36.38 -22.38 19.38
C MET A 1 37.46 -23.05 18.51
N PRO A 2 37.45 -23.05 17.17
CA PRO A 2 38.57 -23.58 16.40
C PRO A 2 39.82 -22.69 16.55
N ASP A 3 41.00 -23.28 16.74
CA ASP A 3 42.26 -22.54 16.93
C ASP A 3 42.49 -21.46 15.86
N GLY A 4 42.12 -21.73 14.60
CA GLY A 4 42.28 -20.77 13.50
C GLY A 4 41.37 -19.54 13.66
N TRP A 5 40.12 -19.75 14.04
CA TRP A 5 39.18 -18.65 14.29
C TRP A 5 39.60 -17.84 15.52
N GLU A 6 40.08 -18.51 16.57
CA GLU A 6 40.60 -17.82 17.77
C GLU A 6 41.78 -16.91 17.42
N VAL A 7 42.70 -17.34 16.56
CA VAL A 7 43.82 -16.48 16.10
C VAL A 7 43.33 -15.29 15.27
N ASP A 8 42.34 -15.49 14.39
CA ASP A 8 41.83 -14.44 13.51
C ASP A 8 41.04 -13.37 14.29
N ASN A 9 40.51 -13.70 15.48
CA ASN A 9 39.79 -12.79 16.39
C ASN A 9 40.62 -12.41 17.63
N ASP A 10 41.96 -12.43 17.54
CA ASP A 10 42.88 -12.03 18.62
C ASP A 10 42.75 -12.79 19.97
N LEU A 11 42.04 -13.91 19.99
CA LEU A 11 41.94 -14.84 21.11
C LEU A 11 43.14 -15.77 21.16
N LYS A 12 43.31 -16.46 22.30
CA LYS A 12 44.42 -17.39 22.52
C LYS A 12 43.93 -18.83 22.40
N PRO A 13 44.40 -19.63 21.42
CA PRO A 13 43.94 -21.02 21.24
C PRO A 13 44.16 -21.96 22.44
N THR A 14 45.08 -21.60 23.32
CA THR A 14 45.39 -22.38 24.53
C THR A 14 44.58 -21.96 25.75
N THR A 15 43.77 -20.91 25.63
CA THR A 15 42.98 -20.35 26.73
C THR A 15 41.53 -20.78 26.58
N PRO A 16 40.86 -21.27 27.64
CA PRO A 16 39.42 -21.49 27.62
C PRO A 16 38.68 -20.18 27.93
N ASP A 17 38.62 -19.28 26.95
CA ASP A 17 37.97 -17.96 27.01
C ASP A 17 36.66 -17.88 26.23
N ALA A 18 36.08 -19.03 25.85
CA ALA A 18 34.80 -19.10 25.13
C ALA A 18 33.61 -18.40 25.82
N SER A 19 33.64 -18.29 27.16
CA SER A 19 32.63 -17.57 27.94
C SER A 19 33.04 -16.13 28.29
N GLY A 20 34.16 -15.66 27.77
CA GLY A 20 34.55 -14.27 27.83
C GLY A 20 33.82 -13.47 26.75
N ASP A 21 33.99 -12.17 26.85
CA ASP A 21 33.50 -11.12 25.97
C ASP A 21 34.74 -10.23 25.79
N LEU A 22 35.34 -10.29 24.60
CA LEU A 22 36.68 -9.72 24.35
C LEU A 22 36.59 -8.24 23.95
N ASP A 23 35.53 -7.83 23.28
CA ASP A 23 35.27 -6.47 22.79
C ASP A 23 34.23 -5.69 23.60
N GLU A 24 33.68 -6.30 24.65
CA GLU A 24 32.82 -5.69 25.68
C GLU A 24 31.48 -5.19 25.11
N ASP A 25 30.87 -5.96 24.22
CA ASP A 25 29.60 -5.65 23.56
C ASP A 25 28.39 -6.42 24.16
N ASP A 26 28.60 -7.16 25.24
CA ASP A 26 27.65 -8.06 25.92
C ASP A 26 27.38 -9.39 25.19
N LEU A 27 28.10 -9.71 24.10
CA LEU A 27 28.12 -11.03 23.47
C LEU A 27 29.34 -11.85 23.92
N THR A 28 29.14 -13.16 24.03
CA THR A 28 30.28 -14.05 24.37
C THR A 28 31.03 -14.46 23.11
N ASN A 29 32.34 -14.66 23.21
CA ASN A 29 33.19 -15.18 22.12
C ASN A 29 32.59 -16.44 21.43
N LEU A 30 31.97 -17.33 22.21
CA LEU A 30 31.30 -18.52 21.68
C LEU A 30 30.02 -18.20 20.90
N TYR A 31 29.24 -17.22 21.35
CA TYR A 31 28.04 -16.76 20.68
C TYR A 31 28.38 -16.20 19.30
N GLU A 32 29.38 -15.32 19.27
CA GLU A 32 29.84 -14.68 18.05
C GLU A 32 30.39 -15.69 17.04
N TYR A 33 31.23 -16.63 17.50
CA TYR A 33 31.68 -17.75 16.67
C TYR A 33 30.51 -18.53 16.04
N ASN A 34 29.44 -18.79 16.80
CA ASN A 34 28.31 -19.55 16.31
C ASN A 34 27.42 -18.76 15.34
N ASN A 35 27.38 -17.43 15.47
CA ASN A 35 26.54 -16.53 14.66
C ASN A 35 27.28 -15.84 13.50
N GLY A 36 28.60 -16.01 13.43
CA GLY A 36 29.45 -15.45 12.38
C GLY A 36 29.82 -13.98 12.60
N LEU A 37 29.86 -13.55 13.87
CA LEU A 37 30.32 -12.22 14.31
C LEU A 37 31.82 -12.26 14.66
N LEU A 38 32.36 -11.13 15.10
CA LEU A 38 33.78 -10.91 15.33
C LEU A 38 34.10 -10.61 16.81
N ALA A 39 34.66 -11.56 17.54
CA ALA A 39 34.98 -11.41 18.97
C ALA A 39 35.94 -10.29 19.35
N ASN A 40 36.60 -9.65 18.37
CA ASN A 40 37.49 -8.53 18.60
C ASN A 40 36.95 -7.21 18.04
N ASN A 41 35.69 -7.18 17.62
CA ASN A 41 35.07 -6.05 16.97
C ASN A 41 33.57 -6.00 17.29
N ASN A 42 33.23 -5.08 18.19
CA ASN A 42 31.89 -4.92 18.72
C ASN A 42 30.84 -4.36 17.73
N ASP A 43 31.19 -4.20 16.45
CA ASP A 43 30.38 -3.61 15.38
C ASP A 43 30.82 -4.28 14.06
N THR A 44 30.30 -5.48 13.82
CA THR A 44 30.76 -6.42 12.79
C THR A 44 30.55 -5.88 11.38
N ASP A 45 29.50 -5.11 11.12
CA ASP A 45 29.23 -4.49 9.83
C ASP A 45 29.69 -3.03 9.70
N SER A 46 30.14 -2.43 10.81
CA SER A 46 30.71 -1.08 10.87
C SER A 46 29.72 0.03 10.57
N ASP A 47 28.45 -0.14 10.96
CA ASP A 47 27.39 0.85 10.77
C ASP A 47 27.24 1.84 11.95
N GLY A 48 27.95 1.56 13.06
CA GLY A 48 28.00 2.40 14.25
C GLY A 48 27.09 1.93 15.40
N MET A 49 26.39 0.82 15.23
CA MET A 49 25.61 0.15 16.27
C MET A 49 26.38 -1.08 16.78
N PRO A 50 26.41 -1.36 18.11
CA PRO A 50 27.10 -2.53 18.59
C PRO A 50 26.33 -3.84 18.33
N ASP A 51 27.05 -4.91 17.99
CA ASP A 51 26.48 -6.23 17.69
C ASP A 51 25.54 -6.72 18.81
N GLY A 52 25.95 -6.59 20.08
CA GLY A 52 25.11 -6.96 21.21
C GLY A 52 23.86 -6.10 21.42
N TRP A 53 23.87 -4.83 21.01
CA TRP A 53 22.65 -4.01 21.01
C TRP A 53 21.70 -4.49 19.93
N GLU A 54 22.18 -4.71 18.71
CA GLU A 54 21.38 -5.24 17.61
C GLU A 54 20.80 -6.64 17.93
N ASP A 55 21.61 -7.52 18.54
CA ASP A 55 21.20 -8.86 18.99
C ASP A 55 20.07 -8.81 20.02
N SER A 56 20.03 -7.76 20.84
CA SER A 56 18.96 -7.57 21.83
C SER A 56 17.58 -7.36 21.20
N TYR A 57 17.53 -6.99 19.92
CA TYR A 57 16.29 -6.84 19.14
C TYR A 57 16.00 -8.00 18.18
N VAL A 58 16.80 -9.08 18.17
CA VAL A 58 16.64 -10.31 17.34
C VAL A 58 15.46 -11.21 17.76
N ILE A 59 14.46 -10.67 18.47
CA ILE A 59 13.50 -11.49 19.23
C ILE A 59 12.17 -11.72 18.48
N ILE A 60 11.85 -10.96 17.42
CA ILE A 60 10.48 -10.99 16.85
C ILE A 60 10.43 -10.87 15.32
N GLU A 61 10.74 -11.95 14.59
CA GLU A 61 10.38 -12.10 13.16
C GLU A 61 8.95 -11.55 12.88
N PRO A 62 8.77 -10.53 12.02
CA PRO A 62 9.67 -10.04 10.96
C PRO A 62 10.59 -8.84 11.32
N TYR A 63 10.61 -8.41 12.58
CA TYR A 63 11.34 -7.28 13.12
C TYR A 63 12.59 -7.77 13.85
N SER A 64 13.72 -7.71 13.16
CA SER A 64 15.04 -8.07 13.69
C SER A 64 16.08 -7.19 13.03
N LEU A 65 16.94 -6.59 13.84
CA LEU A 65 18.22 -6.08 13.38
C LEU A 65 19.13 -7.28 13.07
N ASP A 66 20.10 -7.10 12.19
CA ASP A 66 21.08 -8.13 11.86
C ASP A 66 22.47 -7.51 12.00
N PRO A 67 23.28 -7.91 13.01
CA PRO A 67 24.64 -7.39 13.26
C PRO A 67 25.67 -7.58 12.15
N LYS A 68 25.24 -7.97 10.95
CA LYS A 68 26.06 -8.24 9.77
C LYS A 68 25.59 -7.41 8.57
N ILE A 69 24.59 -6.56 8.75
CA ILE A 69 23.97 -5.76 7.72
C ILE A 69 23.86 -4.33 8.22
N ASP A 70 24.62 -3.44 7.59
CA ASP A 70 24.47 -1.98 7.73
C ASP A 70 23.02 -1.58 7.49
N ASP A 71 22.30 -1.38 8.58
CA ASP A 71 20.90 -1.00 8.64
C ASP A 71 20.67 0.22 9.53
N ALA A 72 21.74 0.86 10.02
CA ALA A 72 21.77 2.12 10.76
C ALA A 72 20.82 3.22 10.25
N GLU A 73 20.65 3.36 8.93
CA GLU A 73 19.74 4.36 8.30
C GLU A 73 18.29 3.87 8.13
N SER A 74 17.96 2.66 8.58
CA SER A 74 16.61 2.11 8.52
C SER A 74 15.75 2.67 9.64
N ASP A 75 14.44 2.74 9.38
CA ASP A 75 13.40 3.25 10.29
C ASP A 75 12.25 2.22 10.28
N PRO A 76 12.32 1.16 11.11
CA PRO A 76 11.38 0.04 11.01
C PRO A 76 9.99 0.30 11.61
N ASP A 77 9.84 1.27 12.50
CA ASP A 77 8.55 1.71 13.07
C ASP A 77 7.97 2.97 12.40
N ASP A 78 8.66 3.51 11.39
CA ASP A 78 8.23 4.62 10.53
C ASP A 78 8.02 5.95 11.31
N ASP A 79 8.83 6.20 12.33
CA ASP A 79 8.68 7.32 13.27
C ASP A 79 9.58 8.55 12.92
N GLN A 80 10.47 8.39 11.93
CA GLN A 80 11.50 9.33 11.46
C GLN A 80 12.76 9.44 12.34
N LEU A 81 13.00 8.50 13.25
CA LEU A 81 14.26 8.24 13.90
C LEU A 81 14.85 6.94 13.34
N ASP A 82 16.09 7.00 12.85
CA ASP A 82 16.75 5.82 12.30
C ASP A 82 17.33 4.94 13.42
N ASN A 83 17.66 3.67 13.13
CA ASN A 83 18.20 2.72 14.10
C ASN A 83 19.41 3.27 14.88
N LEU A 84 20.29 4.02 14.21
CA LEU A 84 21.43 4.65 14.88
C LEU A 84 20.99 5.77 15.84
N GLY A 85 19.98 6.55 15.44
CA GLY A 85 19.30 7.53 16.29
C GLY A 85 18.64 6.89 17.50
N GLU A 86 17.97 5.76 17.30
CA GLU A 86 17.34 4.93 18.33
C GLU A 86 18.38 4.46 19.35
N TYR A 87 19.49 3.87 18.88
CA TYR A 87 20.61 3.46 19.71
C TYR A 87 21.16 4.63 20.55
N THR A 88 21.33 5.80 19.92
CA THR A 88 21.88 6.99 20.57
C THR A 88 20.97 7.55 21.67
N HIS A 89 19.65 7.43 21.51
CA HIS A 89 18.66 7.94 22.47
C HIS A 89 18.14 6.87 23.43
N GLY A 90 18.51 5.60 23.23
CA GLY A 90 18.10 4.48 24.06
C GLY A 90 16.62 4.11 23.89
N THR A 91 16.06 4.45 22.73
CA THR A 91 14.70 4.11 22.32
C THR A 91 14.71 2.76 21.59
N SER A 92 13.56 2.32 21.09
CA SER A 92 13.38 1.00 20.50
C SER A 92 13.08 1.14 19.00
N PRO A 93 13.87 0.55 18.08
CA PRO A 93 13.66 0.56 16.63
C PRO A 93 12.33 0.00 16.09
N TYR A 94 11.47 -0.48 16.99
CA TYR A 94 10.21 -1.16 16.69
C TYR A 94 9.05 -0.62 17.54
N ASN A 95 9.24 0.53 18.18
CA ASN A 95 8.24 1.15 19.01
C ASN A 95 8.32 2.66 18.86
N ASP A 96 7.39 3.21 18.07
CA ASP A 96 7.34 4.62 17.71
C ASP A 96 7.13 5.58 18.88
N ASP A 97 6.71 5.12 20.05
CA ASP A 97 6.43 5.92 21.26
C ASP A 97 6.89 5.14 22.51
N CYS A 98 8.15 5.31 22.90
CA CYS A 98 8.78 4.52 23.99
C CYS A 98 8.22 4.81 25.38
N ASP A 99 7.75 6.03 25.61
CA ASP A 99 7.26 6.44 26.92
C ASP A 99 5.72 6.46 27.03
N ASN A 100 5.03 6.27 25.90
CA ASN A 100 3.59 6.16 25.73
C ASN A 100 2.82 7.44 26.06
N ASP A 101 3.39 8.60 25.75
CA ASP A 101 2.76 9.90 25.97
C ASP A 101 1.96 10.43 24.75
N GLY A 102 2.12 9.77 23.59
CA GLY A 102 1.45 10.05 22.34
C GLY A 102 2.22 10.94 21.36
N TYR A 103 3.48 11.26 21.61
CA TYR A 103 4.43 11.78 20.63
C TYR A 103 5.40 10.67 20.21
N SER A 104 5.88 10.70 18.97
CA SER A 104 6.83 9.69 18.54
C SER A 104 8.25 10.03 18.94
N ASP A 105 9.10 9.04 19.21
CA ASP A 105 10.48 9.21 19.66
C ASP A 105 11.25 10.16 18.72
N GLY A 106 11.12 9.96 17.41
CA GLY A 106 11.66 10.83 16.37
C GLY A 106 11.09 12.24 16.37
N ALA A 107 9.83 12.45 16.73
CA ALA A 107 9.26 13.79 16.87
C ALA A 107 9.83 14.52 18.09
N GLU A 108 10.07 13.79 19.18
CA GLU A 108 10.65 14.29 20.43
C GLU A 108 12.12 14.67 20.27
N VAL A 109 12.91 13.78 19.69
CA VAL A 109 14.32 14.03 19.37
C VAL A 109 14.47 15.24 18.44
N ASN A 110 13.64 15.33 17.39
CA ASN A 110 13.63 16.49 16.50
C ASN A 110 13.23 17.80 17.20
N ALA A 111 12.39 17.73 18.23
CA ALA A 111 12.01 18.88 19.07
C ALA A 111 13.04 19.20 20.17
N GLY A 112 14.04 18.34 20.37
CA GLY A 112 15.01 18.43 21.46
C GLY A 112 14.41 18.10 22.82
N THR A 113 13.39 17.24 22.86
CA THR A 113 12.79 16.70 24.08
C THR A 113 13.28 15.26 24.33
N ASP A 114 12.78 14.59 25.37
CA ASP A 114 13.36 13.35 25.88
C ASP A 114 12.36 12.22 25.64
N PRO A 115 12.64 11.29 24.68
CA PRO A 115 11.68 10.28 24.23
C PRO A 115 11.40 9.15 25.24
N LEU A 116 12.09 9.18 26.39
CA LEU A 116 11.90 8.20 27.46
C LEU A 116 11.20 8.80 28.68
N ASN A 117 10.65 10.01 28.55
CA ASN A 117 10.08 10.77 29.65
C ASN A 117 8.72 11.39 29.28
N PRO A 118 7.59 10.80 29.76
CA PRO A 118 6.24 11.19 29.33
C PRO A 118 5.81 12.62 29.65
N GLU A 119 6.61 13.34 30.44
CA GLU A 119 6.39 14.75 30.79
C GLU A 119 7.25 15.70 29.96
N SER A 120 8.10 15.18 29.07
CA SER A 120 9.07 15.89 28.26
C SER A 120 8.73 15.78 26.79
N HIS A 121 7.59 16.36 26.41
CA HIS A 121 7.09 16.32 25.04
C HIS A 121 7.33 17.63 24.27
N PRO A 122 7.30 17.60 22.92
CA PRO A 122 7.30 18.79 22.10
C PRO A 122 6.22 19.78 22.58
N SER A 123 6.59 21.04 22.78
CA SER A 123 5.59 22.07 23.08
C SER A 123 4.62 22.11 21.90
N GLN A 124 3.33 21.80 22.11
CA GLN A 124 2.33 21.75 21.05
C GLN A 124 2.37 23.02 20.18
N GLY A 125 3.17 22.97 19.11
CA GLY A 125 3.16 23.89 17.98
C GLY A 125 2.03 23.53 17.02
N GLY A 126 1.09 22.71 17.45
CA GLY A 126 -0.18 22.52 16.78
C GLY A 126 -0.84 23.88 16.65
N ILE A 127 -1.07 24.30 15.40
CA ILE A 127 -2.05 25.35 15.15
C ILE A 127 -3.32 24.85 15.84
N ASP A 128 -3.71 25.49 16.93
CA ASP A 128 -4.95 25.22 17.64
C ASP A 128 -6.09 25.65 16.70
N ILE A 129 -6.39 24.79 15.71
CA ILE A 129 -7.42 25.00 14.71
C ILE A 129 -8.72 24.81 15.48
N PRO A 130 -9.48 25.88 15.74
CA PRO A 130 -10.71 25.77 16.50
C PRO A 130 -11.61 24.69 15.91
N TRP A 131 -12.25 23.90 16.77
CA TRP A 131 -13.03 22.71 16.39
C TRP A 131 -13.96 22.90 15.17
N TYR A 132 -14.46 24.13 14.93
CA TYR A 132 -15.31 24.45 13.78
C TYR A 132 -14.57 24.39 12.43
N LEU A 133 -13.26 24.67 12.37
CA LEU A 133 -12.43 24.54 11.17
C LEU A 133 -12.10 23.08 10.85
N GLN A 134 -11.88 22.23 11.86
CA GLN A 134 -11.80 20.77 11.67
C GLN A 134 -13.14 20.18 11.18
N ALA A 135 -14.25 20.62 11.77
CA ALA A 135 -15.60 20.24 11.33
C ALA A 135 -15.89 20.67 9.87
N LEU A 136 -15.39 21.84 9.44
CA LEU A 136 -15.49 22.30 8.06
C LEU A 136 -14.69 21.41 7.09
N LEU A 137 -13.47 21.01 7.46
CA LEU A 137 -12.65 20.11 6.64
C LEU A 137 -13.31 18.73 6.47
N GLY A 138 -13.81 18.12 7.55
CA GLY A 138 -14.58 16.87 7.49
C GLY A 138 -15.89 17.00 6.71
N GLY A 139 -16.57 18.14 6.84
CA GLY A 139 -17.78 18.48 6.06
C GLY A 139 -17.52 18.57 4.55
N ILE A 140 -16.39 19.15 4.14
CA ILE A 140 -15.99 19.25 2.73
C ILE A 140 -15.67 17.87 2.15
N ILE A 141 -14.94 17.03 2.89
CA ILE A 141 -14.59 15.67 2.46
C ILE A 141 -15.85 14.81 2.31
N SER A 142 -16.77 14.84 3.28
CA SER A 142 -18.04 14.08 3.20
C SER A 142 -18.95 14.54 2.05
N ALA A 143 -19.01 15.85 1.78
CA ALA A 143 -19.78 16.40 0.67
C ALA A 143 -19.23 15.97 -0.71
N THR A 144 -17.91 15.97 -0.88
CA THR A 144 -17.28 15.55 -2.15
C THR A 144 -17.49 14.07 -2.44
N VAL A 145 -17.34 13.20 -1.43
CA VAL A 145 -17.65 11.75 -1.51
C VAL A 145 -19.14 11.53 -1.81
N GLY A 146 -20.04 12.24 -1.11
CA GLY A 146 -21.49 12.17 -1.33
C GLY A 146 -21.91 12.60 -2.75
N ILE A 147 -21.30 13.64 -3.29
CA ILE A 147 -21.51 14.10 -4.68
C ILE A 147 -21.01 13.04 -5.68
N ALA A 148 -19.82 12.46 -5.45
CA ALA A 148 -19.28 11.41 -6.31
C ALA A 148 -20.18 10.16 -6.34
N ILE A 149 -20.68 9.71 -5.17
CA ILE A 149 -21.63 8.58 -5.06
C ILE A 149 -22.95 8.92 -5.76
N LYS A 150 -23.49 10.13 -5.60
CA LYS A 150 -24.74 10.54 -6.25
C LYS A 150 -24.61 10.59 -7.78
N ILE A 151 -23.48 11.10 -8.30
CA ILE A 151 -23.20 11.16 -9.73
C ILE A 151 -23.07 9.75 -10.31
N THR A 152 -22.29 8.89 -9.69
CA THR A 152 -22.07 7.50 -10.14
C THR A 152 -23.37 6.69 -10.09
N TYR A 153 -24.14 6.77 -9.00
CA TYR A 153 -25.44 6.11 -8.86
C TYR A 153 -26.47 6.60 -9.90
N SER A 154 -26.56 7.92 -10.12
CA SER A 154 -27.47 8.52 -11.11
C SER A 154 -27.14 8.06 -12.54
N ARG A 155 -25.85 7.99 -12.89
CA ARG A 155 -25.38 7.46 -14.19
C ARG A 155 -25.74 5.98 -14.36
N PHE A 156 -25.54 5.16 -13.32
CA PHE A 156 -25.89 3.74 -13.34
C PHE A 156 -27.39 3.51 -13.54
N LYS A 157 -28.25 4.24 -12.81
CA LYS A 157 -29.71 4.14 -12.90
C LYS A 157 -30.23 4.51 -14.29
N LYS A 158 -29.73 5.60 -14.90
CA LYS A 158 -30.06 5.98 -16.29
C LYS A 158 -29.65 4.91 -17.29
N ARG A 159 -28.46 4.31 -17.14
CA ARG A 159 -27.97 3.24 -18.02
C ARG A 159 -28.86 2.00 -17.97
N GLN A 160 -29.31 1.57 -16.78
CA GLN A 160 -30.20 0.42 -16.66
C GLN A 160 -31.56 0.66 -17.30
N GLN A 161 -32.12 1.88 -17.17
CA GLN A 161 -33.37 2.26 -17.83
C GLN A 161 -33.26 2.26 -19.37
N LEU A 162 -32.12 2.69 -19.92
CA LEU A 162 -31.89 2.65 -21.36
C LEU A 162 -31.77 1.21 -21.87
N LEU A 163 -30.99 0.38 -21.17
CA LEU A 163 -30.83 -1.04 -21.53
C LEU A 163 -32.15 -1.80 -21.46
N SER A 164 -32.99 -1.55 -20.45
CA SER A 164 -34.29 -2.22 -20.34
C SER A 164 -35.24 -1.84 -21.49
N LYS A 165 -35.28 -0.56 -21.88
CA LYS A 165 -36.04 -0.08 -23.04
C LYS A 165 -35.57 -0.72 -24.34
N MET A 166 -34.25 -0.80 -24.56
CA MET A 166 -33.69 -1.44 -25.76
C MET A 166 -34.02 -2.93 -25.82
N LEU A 167 -33.81 -3.66 -24.73
CA LEU A 167 -34.12 -5.09 -24.67
C LEU A 167 -35.59 -5.37 -24.94
N PHE A 168 -36.47 -4.53 -24.38
CA PHE A 168 -37.91 -4.61 -24.64
C PHE A 168 -38.25 -4.38 -26.10
N ARG A 169 -37.66 -3.37 -26.76
CA ARG A 169 -37.89 -3.08 -28.18
C ARG A 169 -37.36 -4.18 -29.09
N ILE A 170 -36.14 -4.67 -28.83
CA ILE A 170 -35.54 -5.78 -29.60
C ILE A 170 -36.44 -7.02 -29.58
N LYS A 171 -37.04 -7.35 -28.43
CA LYS A 171 -37.96 -8.49 -28.31
C LYS A 171 -39.29 -8.34 -29.06
N LYS A 172 -39.69 -7.11 -29.41
CA LYS A 172 -40.96 -6.81 -30.11
C LYS A 172 -40.79 -6.74 -31.63
N ILE A 173 -39.56 -6.73 -32.13
CA ILE A 173 -39.27 -6.62 -33.57
C ILE A 173 -39.20 -8.03 -34.16
N ASP A 174 -40.10 -8.32 -35.09
CA ASP A 174 -40.17 -9.64 -35.74
C ASP A 174 -38.96 -9.90 -36.66
N ASN A 175 -38.45 -8.87 -37.34
CA ASN A 175 -37.25 -8.95 -38.18
C ASN A 175 -36.26 -7.81 -37.88
N ILE A 176 -35.32 -8.09 -36.97
CA ILE A 176 -34.30 -7.14 -36.51
C ILE A 176 -33.33 -6.73 -37.64
N GLU A 177 -33.08 -7.61 -38.61
CA GLU A 177 -32.19 -7.31 -39.73
C GLU A 177 -32.76 -6.23 -40.64
N SER A 178 -34.02 -6.37 -41.03
CA SER A 178 -34.71 -5.36 -41.86
C SER A 178 -34.79 -4.02 -41.15
N PHE A 179 -35.10 -4.04 -39.85
CA PHE A 179 -35.16 -2.84 -39.01
C PHE A 179 -33.81 -2.11 -38.94
N LEU A 180 -32.71 -2.85 -38.74
CA LEU A 180 -31.37 -2.26 -38.69
C LEU A 180 -30.90 -1.75 -40.05
N LYS A 181 -31.23 -2.42 -41.16
CA LYS A 181 -30.93 -1.93 -42.53
C LYS A 181 -31.67 -0.64 -42.87
N GLU A 182 -32.87 -0.45 -42.33
CA GLU A 182 -33.66 0.77 -42.53
C GLU A 182 -33.10 1.93 -41.69
N LYS A 183 -32.77 1.66 -40.41
CA LYS A 183 -32.30 2.68 -39.47
C LYS A 183 -30.82 3.00 -39.58
N LEU A 184 -30.02 2.08 -40.09
CA LEU A 184 -28.58 2.24 -40.26
C LEU A 184 -28.25 2.21 -41.75
N GLY A 185 -27.39 3.13 -42.20
CA GLY A 185 -26.86 3.11 -43.56
C GLY A 185 -26.12 1.80 -43.86
N TYR A 186 -25.97 1.47 -45.14
CA TYR A 186 -25.38 0.21 -45.60
C TYR A 186 -23.99 -0.07 -45.00
N LYS A 187 -23.15 0.96 -44.89
CA LYS A 187 -21.78 0.85 -44.35
C LYS A 187 -21.77 0.51 -42.85
N GLU A 188 -22.69 1.08 -42.08
CA GLU A 188 -22.86 0.79 -40.66
C GLU A 188 -23.52 -0.58 -40.43
N TRP A 189 -24.51 -0.95 -41.25
CA TRP A 189 -25.13 -2.27 -41.18
C TRP A 189 -24.12 -3.39 -41.41
N LEU A 190 -23.19 -3.22 -42.36
CA LEU A 190 -22.17 -4.23 -42.66
C LEU A 190 -21.31 -4.60 -41.43
N LYS A 191 -21.04 -3.63 -40.56
CA LYS A 191 -20.29 -3.85 -39.30
C LYS A 191 -21.06 -4.67 -38.26
N LEU A 192 -22.38 -4.79 -38.40
CA LEU A 192 -23.25 -5.56 -37.50
C LEU A 192 -23.66 -6.91 -38.08
N LYS A 193 -23.30 -7.20 -39.34
CA LYS A 193 -23.73 -8.40 -40.05
C LYS A 193 -23.35 -9.68 -39.30
N GLU A 194 -22.08 -9.83 -38.96
CA GLU A 194 -21.57 -11.02 -38.25
C GLU A 194 -22.15 -11.17 -36.82
N PRO A 195 -22.19 -10.12 -35.96
CA PRO A 195 -22.89 -10.21 -34.68
C PRO A 195 -24.38 -10.59 -34.78
N LEU A 196 -25.06 -10.19 -35.86
CA LEU A 196 -26.48 -10.47 -36.06
C LEU A 196 -26.72 -11.90 -36.54
N GLU A 197 -25.87 -12.42 -37.42
CA GLU A 197 -25.90 -13.83 -37.85
C GLU A 197 -25.75 -14.76 -36.65
N GLN A 198 -24.83 -14.47 -35.73
CA GLN A 198 -24.68 -15.22 -34.47
C GLN A 198 -25.93 -15.12 -33.57
N TYR A 199 -26.60 -13.97 -33.54
CA TYR A 199 -27.86 -13.82 -32.79
C TYR A 199 -29.01 -14.61 -33.42
N GLN A 200 -29.14 -14.60 -34.75
CA GLN A 200 -30.17 -15.35 -35.48
C GLN A 200 -29.96 -16.86 -35.35
N ASN A 201 -28.69 -17.32 -35.32
CA ASN A 201 -28.30 -18.69 -35.01
C ASN A 201 -28.45 -19.04 -33.50
N ARG A 202 -28.97 -18.11 -32.69
CA ARG A 202 -29.20 -18.22 -31.23
C ARG A 202 -27.94 -18.47 -30.40
N GLU A 203 -26.75 -18.25 -30.96
CA GLU A 203 -25.48 -18.39 -30.25
C GLU A 203 -25.27 -17.29 -29.20
N ILE A 204 -25.91 -16.14 -29.38
CA ILE A 204 -25.87 -15.01 -28.43
C ILE A 204 -27.27 -14.46 -28.12
N ASN A 205 -27.44 -13.89 -26.93
CA ASN A 205 -28.71 -13.28 -26.51
C ASN A 205 -28.77 -11.76 -26.81
N SER A 206 -29.95 -11.16 -26.62
CA SER A 206 -30.17 -9.73 -26.92
C SER A 206 -29.26 -8.78 -26.12
N LYS A 207 -28.79 -9.17 -24.91
CA LYS A 207 -27.83 -8.37 -24.13
C LYS A 207 -26.44 -8.38 -24.78
N ALA A 208 -26.01 -9.53 -25.28
CA ALA A 208 -24.75 -9.67 -25.99
C ALA A 208 -24.76 -8.91 -27.33
N LEU A 209 -25.90 -8.90 -28.04
CA LEU A 209 -26.09 -8.09 -29.25
C LEU A 209 -25.96 -6.59 -28.94
N ILE A 210 -26.61 -6.09 -27.88
CA ILE A 210 -26.48 -4.67 -27.47
C ILE A 210 -25.03 -4.34 -27.09
N LYS A 211 -24.34 -5.23 -26.36
CA LYS A 211 -22.94 -5.03 -25.96
C LYS A 211 -22.02 -4.90 -27.18
N ARG A 212 -22.18 -5.77 -28.18
CA ARG A 212 -21.38 -5.74 -29.41
C ARG A 212 -21.76 -4.57 -30.31
N GLY A 213 -23.05 -4.29 -30.51
CA GLY A 213 -23.51 -3.15 -31.29
C GLY A 213 -23.02 -1.81 -30.75
N LYS A 214 -23.01 -1.64 -29.42
CA LYS A 214 -22.42 -0.46 -28.78
C LYS A 214 -20.89 -0.39 -28.97
N LYS A 215 -20.19 -1.53 -28.98
CA LYS A 215 -18.74 -1.56 -29.21
C LYS A 215 -18.39 -1.13 -30.65
N GLU A 216 -19.14 -1.60 -31.64
CA GLU A 216 -18.83 -1.38 -33.06
C GLU A 216 -19.32 -0.03 -33.59
N LEU A 217 -20.44 0.49 -33.07
CA LEU A 217 -21.11 1.67 -33.61
C LEU A 217 -21.44 2.75 -32.56
N GLY A 218 -21.18 2.50 -31.27
CA GLY A 218 -21.40 3.49 -30.22
C GLY A 218 -22.85 3.97 -30.13
N ASP A 219 -23.02 5.29 -30.09
CA ASP A 219 -24.31 5.93 -29.92
C ASP A 219 -25.25 5.74 -31.13
N LYS A 220 -24.70 5.59 -32.35
CA LYS A 220 -25.50 5.32 -33.57
C LYS A 220 -26.34 4.05 -33.45
N PHE A 221 -25.81 3.02 -32.81
CA PHE A 221 -26.56 1.78 -32.56
C PHE A 221 -27.64 2.00 -31.49
N MET A 222 -27.34 2.79 -30.47
CA MET A 222 -28.28 3.10 -29.40
C MET A 222 -29.47 3.91 -29.94
N ASP A 223 -29.21 4.90 -30.79
CA ASP A 223 -30.23 5.77 -31.41
C ASP A 223 -31.14 5.02 -32.38
N ALA A 224 -30.67 3.93 -33.00
CA ALA A 224 -31.54 3.09 -33.82
C ALA A 224 -32.68 2.45 -32.99
N PHE A 225 -32.44 2.16 -31.71
CA PHE A 225 -33.43 1.55 -30.82
C PHE A 225 -34.09 2.52 -29.85
N ILE A 226 -33.49 3.67 -29.59
CA ILE A 226 -34.03 4.70 -28.70
C ILE A 226 -34.50 5.83 -29.61
N ASP A 227 -35.81 6.03 -29.66
CA ASP A 227 -36.38 7.13 -30.43
C ASP A 227 -36.01 8.44 -29.74
N ASN A 228 -34.90 9.04 -30.14
CA ASN A 228 -34.54 10.39 -29.76
C ASN A 228 -35.27 11.34 -30.72
N SER A 229 -36.55 11.58 -30.45
CA SER A 229 -37.26 12.76 -30.97
C SER A 229 -36.69 14.02 -30.31
N ARG A 230 -35.44 14.31 -30.64
CA ARG A 230 -34.77 15.61 -30.48
C ARG A 230 -34.05 15.93 -31.79
N HIS A 231 -34.80 15.94 -32.89
CA HIS A 231 -34.55 16.93 -33.93
C HIS A 231 -35.39 18.15 -33.57
N ASN A 232 -34.71 19.28 -33.36
CA ASN A 232 -35.19 20.66 -33.24
C ASN A 232 -36.64 20.88 -32.80
#